data_AF-A0A965MFS2-F1
#
_entry.id   AF-A0A965MFS2-F1
#
_cell.length_a   1.000
_cell.length_b   1.000
_cell.length_c   1.000
_cell.angle_alpha   90.00
_cell.angle_beta   90.00
_cell.angle_gamma   90.00
#
_symmetry.space_group_name_H-M   'P 1'
#
loop_
_entity.id
_entity.type
_entity.pdbx_description
1 polymer ?
#
loop_
_entity_poly.entity_id
_entity_poly.type
_entity_poly.pdbx_seq_one_letter_code
_entity_poly.pdbx_strand_id
1 'polypeptide(L)'
;LTAEYNEPGRFLTIPGYEWSGNTGLGGDHNVWYRTEGRPIYRSSRALVADTSMPENDAHSAVDMMTKLEKEDAIVVAHVGGRYADIKYAHDAKLEPSVEVHSSWGTFEWILNDAFECGYKIGIVASSDGHKGRPGSEFPGNSQFGSFGGLTCHLLPELDRDHFFSAFRRRQHYATTGARIFMDVTAQIDETVHQIGEIIQTTSDHVTLNVEVIGTAPLERIDVFDGKDIIETIRPWDLSNQIERLRITCAGQHYRGRGRLVKWEVAARLDAGQINKYKTINFWNPNRQPKLISETEISWETVTTGGASAVDLWLDGFSGSDKLFIETNQGSMTLDANKIEVAGVTQECGGMDIRLSFIASVKTLLEY
;
A
#
# COMPACT_ATOMS: atom_id res chain seq x y z
N LEU A 1 21.00 0.67 -22.18
CA LEU A 1 20.04 -0.23 -21.53
C LEU A 1 18.60 0.23 -21.73
N THR A 2 18.12 1.31 -21.10
CA THR A 2 16.70 1.71 -21.27
C THR A 2 16.34 1.97 -22.73
N ALA A 3 17.13 2.75 -23.47
CA ALA A 3 16.90 2.99 -24.90
C ALA A 3 16.87 1.69 -25.74
N GLU A 4 17.67 0.69 -25.37
CA GLU A 4 17.79 -0.58 -26.09
C GLU A 4 16.55 -1.47 -25.91
N TYR A 5 15.98 -1.49 -24.70
CA TYR A 5 14.82 -2.31 -24.37
C TYR A 5 13.49 -1.53 -24.45
N ASN A 6 13.52 -0.24 -24.81
CA ASN A 6 12.30 0.55 -24.93
C ASN A 6 11.57 0.24 -26.24
N GLU A 7 10.40 -0.34 -26.14
CA GLU A 7 9.57 -0.71 -27.28
C GLU A 7 8.15 -0.15 -27.08
N PRO A 8 7.88 1.08 -27.58
CA PRO A 8 6.55 1.69 -27.50
C PRO A 8 5.45 0.76 -28.01
N GLY A 9 4.31 0.75 -27.31
CA GLY A 9 3.19 -0.15 -27.57
C GLY A 9 3.35 -1.57 -26.99
N ARG A 10 4.55 -1.95 -26.50
CA ARG A 10 4.82 -3.31 -25.96
C ARG A 10 5.48 -3.33 -24.59
N PHE A 11 6.57 -2.60 -24.41
CA PHE A 11 7.35 -2.59 -23.18
C PHE A 11 8.06 -1.24 -23.00
N LEU A 12 7.60 -0.47 -22.02
CA LEU A 12 8.17 0.83 -21.70
C LEU A 12 9.33 0.69 -20.71
N THR A 13 10.47 1.31 -21.02
CA THR A 13 11.55 1.48 -20.04
C THR A 13 11.80 2.95 -19.79
N ILE A 14 12.17 3.31 -18.57
CA ILE A 14 12.36 4.70 -18.16
C ILE A 14 13.73 4.83 -17.50
N PRO A 15 14.64 5.69 -18.01
CA PRO A 15 15.91 5.94 -17.35
C PRO A 15 15.69 6.67 -16.03
N GLY A 16 16.32 6.19 -14.97
CA GLY A 16 16.14 6.76 -13.65
C GLY A 16 17.09 6.18 -12.63
N TYR A 17 17.03 6.73 -11.42
CA TYR A 17 17.82 6.30 -10.28
C TYR A 17 17.08 6.61 -8.98
N GLU A 18 17.44 5.91 -7.92
CA GLU A 18 17.02 6.25 -6.56
C GLU A 18 18.03 7.24 -5.95
N TRP A 19 17.55 8.41 -5.56
CA TRP A 19 18.28 9.37 -4.72
C TRP A 19 18.05 9.03 -3.26
N SER A 20 19.05 8.46 -2.59
CA SER A 20 18.92 7.98 -1.21
C SER A 20 19.62 8.94 -0.23
N GLY A 21 18.94 10.01 0.18
CA GLY A 21 19.42 10.96 1.19
C GLY A 21 19.10 10.53 2.62
N ASN A 22 19.81 11.06 3.62
CA ASN A 22 19.38 10.89 5.02
C ASN A 22 17.98 11.47 5.21
N THR A 23 17.12 10.88 6.05
CA THR A 23 15.74 11.37 6.28
C THR A 23 15.70 12.85 6.64
N GLY A 24 16.59 13.34 7.52
CA GLY A 24 16.67 14.76 7.87
C GLY A 24 17.18 15.68 6.74
N LEU A 25 17.54 15.12 5.59
CA LEU A 25 17.91 15.80 4.35
C LEU A 25 16.88 15.51 3.22
N GLY A 26 15.77 14.86 3.54
CA GLY A 26 14.68 14.56 2.61
C GLY A 26 14.35 13.07 2.47
N GLY A 27 15.28 12.14 2.74
CA GLY A 27 15.02 10.70 2.60
C GLY A 27 14.98 10.20 1.15
N ASP A 28 14.56 8.94 0.95
CA ASP A 28 14.72 8.27 -0.34
C ASP A 28 13.68 8.77 -1.39
N HIS A 29 14.13 9.08 -2.61
CA HIS A 29 13.30 9.56 -3.73
C HIS A 29 13.69 8.87 -5.04
N ASN A 30 12.71 8.37 -5.80
CA ASN A 30 12.94 7.87 -7.15
C ASN A 30 12.91 9.03 -8.15
N VAL A 31 13.93 9.13 -8.99
CA VAL A 31 14.03 10.13 -10.06
C VAL A 31 13.97 9.43 -11.40
N TRP A 32 13.03 9.83 -12.25
CA TRP A 32 12.84 9.29 -13.58
C TRP A 32 12.94 10.39 -14.63
N TYR A 33 13.77 10.18 -15.64
CA TYR A 33 13.92 11.06 -16.79
C TYR A 33 13.14 10.54 -17.99
N ARG A 34 12.61 11.46 -18.81
CA ARG A 34 11.94 11.06 -20.06
C ARG A 34 12.91 10.51 -21.11
N THR A 35 14.14 11.01 -21.11
CA THR A 35 15.18 10.63 -22.09
C THR A 35 16.46 10.20 -21.39
N GLU A 36 17.26 9.39 -22.09
CA GLU A 36 18.60 9.00 -21.64
C GLU A 36 19.60 10.16 -21.66
N GLY A 37 20.79 9.94 -21.08
CA GLY A 37 21.91 10.90 -21.15
C GLY A 37 21.78 12.09 -20.20
N ARG A 38 20.83 12.06 -19.27
CA ARG A 38 20.62 13.10 -18.24
C ARG A 38 21.54 12.87 -17.04
N PRO A 39 21.88 13.92 -16.27
CA PRO A 39 22.78 13.81 -15.11
C PRO A 39 22.20 12.92 -14.01
N ILE A 40 23.08 12.30 -13.21
CA ILE A 40 22.67 11.67 -11.95
C ILE A 40 23.06 12.61 -10.82
N TYR A 41 22.08 13.19 -10.14
CA TYR A 41 22.34 14.01 -8.96
C TYR A 41 22.55 13.14 -7.72
N ARG A 42 23.64 13.33 -6.98
CA ARG A 42 24.08 12.39 -5.95
C ARG A 42 23.82 12.91 -4.54
N SER A 43 23.11 12.13 -3.73
CA SER A 43 22.93 12.42 -2.30
C SER A 43 24.25 12.38 -1.53
N SER A 44 25.13 11.45 -1.90
CA SER A 44 26.49 11.33 -1.37
C SER A 44 27.38 10.53 -2.32
N ARG A 45 28.69 10.52 -2.04
CA ARG A 45 29.69 9.68 -2.73
C ARG A 45 30.25 8.59 -1.83
N ALA A 46 29.58 8.26 -0.72
CA ALA A 46 30.10 7.34 0.30
C ALA A 46 30.48 5.94 -0.25
N LEU A 47 29.78 5.48 -1.29
CA LEU A 47 30.02 4.19 -1.96
C LEU A 47 30.45 4.35 -3.43
N VAL A 48 30.85 5.56 -3.85
CA VAL A 48 31.16 5.87 -5.24
C VAL A 48 32.60 6.37 -5.31
N ALA A 49 33.47 5.61 -6.00
CA ALA A 49 34.88 5.99 -6.19
C ALA A 49 35.06 7.13 -7.22
N ASP A 50 34.10 7.32 -8.11
CA ASP A 50 34.11 8.39 -9.12
C ASP A 50 33.93 9.77 -8.46
N THR A 51 34.89 10.67 -8.69
CA THR A 51 34.92 12.05 -8.19
C THR A 51 34.64 13.09 -9.27
N SER A 52 34.31 12.67 -10.50
CA SER A 52 33.95 13.57 -11.59
C SER A 52 32.59 14.25 -11.37
N MET A 53 32.40 15.38 -12.07
CA MET A 53 31.18 16.20 -12.03
C MET A 53 30.71 16.55 -10.60
N PRO A 54 31.54 17.19 -9.76
CA PRO A 54 31.14 17.57 -8.40
C PRO A 54 29.91 18.50 -8.37
N GLU A 55 29.66 19.24 -9.45
CA GLU A 55 28.46 20.05 -9.64
C GLU A 55 27.16 19.24 -9.68
N ASN A 56 27.23 17.92 -9.87
CA ASN A 56 26.08 17.01 -9.79
C ASN A 56 25.78 16.54 -8.36
N ASP A 57 26.54 16.97 -7.36
CA ASP A 57 26.21 16.62 -5.97
C ASP A 57 24.99 17.42 -5.51
N ALA A 58 24.04 16.72 -4.90
CA ALA A 58 22.80 17.25 -4.36
C ALA A 58 22.55 16.59 -3.01
N HIS A 59 23.09 17.18 -1.94
CA HIS A 59 23.16 16.55 -0.62
C HIS A 59 21.85 16.62 0.17
N SER A 60 20.91 17.45 -0.27
CA SER A 60 19.53 17.51 0.23
C SER A 60 18.50 17.32 -0.88
N ALA A 61 17.29 16.91 -0.53
CA ALA A 61 16.18 16.81 -1.47
C ALA A 61 15.84 18.18 -2.08
N VAL A 62 16.01 19.28 -1.33
CA VAL A 62 15.87 20.66 -1.85
C VAL A 62 16.89 20.92 -2.97
N ASP A 63 18.15 20.55 -2.78
CA ASP A 63 19.18 20.69 -3.82
C ASP A 63 18.87 19.84 -5.04
N MET A 64 18.39 18.60 -4.82
CA MET A 64 18.02 17.68 -5.88
C MET A 64 16.86 18.27 -6.70
N MET A 65 15.78 18.70 -6.06
CA MET A 65 14.62 19.30 -6.73
C MET A 65 15.02 20.55 -7.52
N THR A 66 15.79 21.46 -6.90
CA THR A 66 16.27 22.69 -7.57
C THR A 66 17.06 22.38 -8.84
N LYS A 67 17.91 21.34 -8.83
CA LYS A 67 18.67 20.94 -10.03
C LYS A 67 17.79 20.30 -11.09
N LEU A 68 16.79 19.52 -10.67
CA LEU A 68 15.84 18.86 -11.57
C LEU A 68 14.85 19.83 -12.24
N GLU A 69 14.71 21.07 -11.78
CA GLU A 69 13.86 22.09 -12.44
C GLU A 69 14.23 22.32 -13.93
N LYS A 70 15.48 22.03 -14.31
CA LYS A 70 15.98 22.19 -15.68
C LYS A 70 15.85 20.92 -16.52
N GLU A 71 15.28 19.87 -15.95
CA GLU A 71 15.23 18.52 -16.49
C GLU A 71 13.77 18.12 -16.82
N ASP A 72 13.58 17.32 -17.87
CA ASP A 72 12.29 16.65 -18.10
C ASP A 72 12.25 15.38 -17.25
N ALA A 73 12.03 15.60 -15.94
CA ALA A 73 12.03 14.59 -14.91
C ALA A 73 10.70 14.56 -14.15
N ILE A 74 10.51 13.45 -13.44
CA ILE A 74 9.54 13.29 -12.36
C ILE A 74 10.23 12.62 -11.18
N VAL A 75 9.72 12.92 -9.99
CA VAL A 75 10.22 12.46 -8.70
C VAL A 75 9.08 11.75 -7.99
N VAL A 76 9.41 10.69 -7.26
CA VAL A 76 8.48 9.99 -6.37
C VAL A 76 9.16 9.81 -5.03
N ALA A 77 8.70 10.54 -4.03
CA ALA A 77 9.03 10.27 -2.64
C ALA A 77 8.64 8.84 -2.29
N HIS A 78 9.54 8.09 -1.66
CA HIS A 78 9.26 6.72 -1.28
C HIS A 78 9.79 6.38 0.11
N VAL A 79 9.27 5.27 0.63
CA VAL A 79 9.59 4.80 1.97
C VAL A 79 10.48 3.57 1.86
N GLY A 80 11.76 3.81 1.62
CA GLY A 80 12.78 2.78 1.51
C GLY A 80 13.51 2.50 2.83
N GLY A 81 14.82 2.33 2.73
CA GLY A 81 15.71 2.21 3.88
C GLY A 81 15.68 3.46 4.76
N ARG A 82 15.42 4.63 4.16
CA ARG A 82 15.19 5.91 4.80
C ARG A 82 13.90 6.49 4.24
N TYR A 83 12.94 6.76 5.11
CA TYR A 83 11.68 7.30 4.64
C TYR A 83 11.85 8.73 4.11
N ALA A 84 11.18 9.04 3.00
CA ALA A 84 11.04 10.40 2.50
C ALA A 84 10.31 11.29 3.50
N ASP A 85 10.89 12.46 3.81
CA ASP A 85 10.22 13.53 4.54
C ASP A 85 9.65 14.53 3.53
N ILE A 86 8.44 14.26 3.06
CA ILE A 86 7.76 15.10 2.06
C ILE A 86 7.42 16.50 2.60
N LYS A 87 7.47 16.71 3.92
CA LYS A 87 7.26 18.05 4.50
C LYS A 87 8.51 18.92 4.39
N TYR A 88 9.68 18.28 4.24
CA TYR A 88 10.95 18.97 4.14
C TYR A 88 11.19 19.54 2.74
N ALA A 89 10.87 18.77 1.70
CA ALA A 89 10.99 19.18 0.31
C ALA A 89 9.86 18.59 -0.52
N HIS A 90 9.20 19.43 -1.32
CA HIS A 90 8.16 19.03 -2.26
C HIS A 90 8.07 20.07 -3.40
N ASP A 91 7.94 19.59 -4.63
CA ASP A 91 7.58 20.40 -5.79
C ASP A 91 6.49 19.68 -6.58
N ALA A 92 5.29 20.25 -6.67
CA ALA A 92 4.14 19.57 -7.27
C ALA A 92 4.27 19.28 -8.78
N LYS A 93 5.20 19.95 -9.49
CA LYS A 93 5.46 19.70 -10.92
C LYS A 93 6.41 18.52 -11.11
N LEU A 94 7.41 18.40 -10.23
CA LEU A 94 8.38 17.31 -10.25
C LEU A 94 7.83 16.07 -9.53
N GLU A 95 7.22 16.25 -8.37
CA GLU A 95 6.74 15.21 -7.46
C GLU A 95 5.21 15.23 -7.34
N PRO A 96 4.47 14.82 -8.38
CA PRO A 96 3.01 14.83 -8.34
C PRO A 96 2.42 13.67 -7.52
N SER A 97 3.23 12.73 -7.03
CA SER A 97 2.76 11.47 -6.45
C SER A 97 3.75 10.90 -5.44
N VAL A 98 3.23 10.13 -4.48
CA VAL A 98 4.01 9.51 -3.41
C VAL A 98 3.82 8.00 -3.40
N GLU A 99 4.90 7.26 -3.14
CA GLU A 99 4.82 5.81 -2.96
C GLU A 99 4.27 5.46 -1.58
N VAL A 100 3.12 4.80 -1.56
CA VAL A 100 2.45 4.35 -0.33
C VAL A 100 2.74 2.88 -0.03
N HIS A 101 3.08 2.08 -1.03
CA HIS A 101 3.31 0.64 -0.85
C HIS A 101 4.47 0.10 -1.67
N SER A 102 5.29 -0.73 -1.01
CA SER A 102 6.34 -1.53 -1.65
C SER A 102 6.70 -2.75 -0.83
N SER A 103 7.74 -3.49 -1.23
CA SER A 103 8.21 -4.65 -0.46
C SER A 103 8.67 -4.29 0.97
N TRP A 104 8.95 -3.00 1.24
CA TRP A 104 9.22 -2.49 2.58
C TRP A 104 8.00 -2.44 3.48
N GLY A 105 6.78 -2.34 2.94
CA GLY A 105 5.59 -2.11 3.75
C GLY A 105 4.47 -1.33 3.07
N THR A 106 3.48 -0.96 3.88
CA THR A 106 2.38 -0.05 3.49
C THR A 106 2.40 1.14 4.43
N PHE A 107 2.35 2.35 3.89
CA PHE A 107 2.75 3.56 4.60
C PHE A 107 1.75 4.70 4.44
N GLU A 108 0.47 4.46 4.73
CA GLU A 108 -0.60 5.46 4.60
C GLU A 108 -0.32 6.77 5.38
N TRP A 109 0.51 6.72 6.42
CA TRP A 109 0.93 7.91 7.15
C TRP A 109 1.64 8.95 6.26
N ILE A 110 2.26 8.56 5.14
CA ILE A 110 2.91 9.53 4.22
C ILE A 110 1.86 10.30 3.40
N LEU A 111 0.73 9.66 3.10
CA LEU A 111 -0.43 10.33 2.49
C LEU A 111 -1.02 11.35 3.47
N ASN A 112 -1.09 10.99 4.75
CA ASN A 112 -1.53 11.91 5.81
C ASN A 112 -0.60 13.12 5.97
N ASP A 113 0.72 12.90 5.87
CA ASP A 113 1.70 13.99 5.89
C ASP A 113 1.49 14.94 4.68
N ALA A 114 1.13 14.41 3.51
CA ALA A 114 0.87 15.21 2.31
C ALA A 114 -0.39 16.08 2.48
N PHE A 115 -1.46 15.51 3.05
CA PHE A 115 -2.68 16.24 3.36
C PHE A 115 -2.46 17.38 4.37
N GLU A 116 -1.61 17.16 5.38
CA GLU A 116 -1.26 18.20 6.36
C GLU A 116 -0.53 19.39 5.72
N CYS A 117 0.17 19.17 4.60
CA CYS A 117 0.80 20.22 3.83
C CYS A 117 -0.09 20.79 2.70
N GLY A 118 -1.33 20.31 2.56
CA GLY A 118 -2.25 20.72 1.50
C GLY A 118 -1.84 20.27 0.11
N TYR A 119 -1.01 19.22 0.00
CA TYR A 119 -0.55 18.72 -1.29
C TYR A 119 -1.63 17.92 -2.01
N LYS A 120 -1.61 18.03 -3.35
CA LYS A 120 -2.53 17.32 -4.25
C LYS A 120 -1.76 16.19 -4.93
N ILE A 121 -1.66 15.05 -4.24
CA ILE A 121 -0.77 13.96 -4.63
C ILE A 121 -1.54 12.74 -5.16
N GLY A 122 -0.94 12.09 -6.16
CA GLY A 122 -1.34 10.76 -6.61
C GLY A 122 -0.69 9.67 -5.76
N ILE A 123 -1.30 8.49 -5.74
CA ILE A 123 -0.80 7.35 -4.98
C ILE A 123 -0.17 6.37 -5.95
N VAL A 124 1.10 6.04 -5.70
CA VAL A 124 1.81 5.00 -6.44
C VAL A 124 2.28 3.88 -5.52
N ALA A 125 2.54 2.73 -6.12
CA ALA A 125 3.14 1.58 -5.48
C ALA A 125 4.13 0.91 -6.43
N SER A 126 5.26 0.47 -5.89
CA SER A 126 6.34 -0.17 -6.65
C SER A 126 6.82 -1.42 -5.93
N SER A 127 7.63 -2.24 -6.60
CA SER A 127 8.19 -3.42 -5.94
C SER A 127 9.33 -3.09 -4.97
N ASP A 128 10.14 -2.08 -5.31
CA ASP A 128 11.48 -1.86 -4.74
C ASP A 128 12.32 -3.15 -4.76
N GLY A 129 12.35 -3.77 -5.94
CA GLY A 129 12.76 -5.16 -6.10
C GLY A 129 14.27 -5.30 -6.22
N HIS A 130 14.87 -6.02 -5.27
CA HIS A 130 16.31 -6.29 -5.23
C HIS A 130 16.67 -7.70 -5.76
N LYS A 131 15.67 -8.46 -6.23
CA LYS A 131 15.81 -9.88 -6.59
C LYS A 131 15.70 -10.16 -8.10
N GLY A 132 15.64 -9.12 -8.93
CA GLY A 132 15.56 -9.25 -10.39
C GLY A 132 14.22 -9.83 -10.88
N ARG A 133 13.12 -9.57 -10.18
CA ARG A 133 11.76 -10.03 -10.54
C ARG A 133 10.77 -8.86 -10.67
N PRO A 134 10.81 -8.10 -11.77
CA PRO A 134 9.92 -6.96 -11.98
C PRO A 134 8.45 -7.35 -11.81
N GLY A 135 7.74 -6.64 -10.93
CA GLY A 135 6.32 -6.87 -10.64
C GLY A 135 5.98 -8.18 -9.92
N SER A 136 6.97 -8.89 -9.35
CA SER A 136 6.76 -10.12 -8.56
C SER A 136 7.81 -10.24 -7.45
N GLU A 137 7.78 -9.29 -6.52
CA GLU A 137 8.76 -9.18 -5.44
C GLU A 137 8.16 -9.71 -4.12
N PHE A 138 8.31 -11.00 -3.87
CA PHE A 138 7.92 -11.60 -2.59
C PHE A 138 8.85 -11.17 -1.46
N PRO A 139 8.34 -10.99 -0.23
CA PRO A 139 9.18 -10.76 0.93
C PRO A 139 10.11 -11.97 1.08
N GLY A 140 11.42 -11.72 1.13
CA GLY A 140 12.42 -12.77 1.33
C GLY A 140 12.33 -13.35 2.74
N ASN A 141 13.38 -14.02 3.21
CA ASN A 141 13.34 -14.66 4.53
C ASN A 141 13.46 -13.70 5.74
N SER A 142 13.63 -12.36 5.59
CA SER A 142 13.80 -11.50 6.79
C SER A 142 13.88 -9.96 6.61
N GLN A 143 14.14 -9.39 5.43
CA GLN A 143 14.38 -7.93 5.30
C GLN A 143 13.22 -7.12 4.71
N PHE A 144 12.30 -7.79 4.01
CA PHE A 144 11.14 -7.19 3.36
C PHE A 144 9.90 -7.84 3.94
N GLY A 145 8.88 -7.05 4.28
CA GLY A 145 7.70 -7.50 5.01
C GLY A 145 6.46 -7.69 4.14
N SER A 146 6.47 -7.19 2.90
CA SER A 146 5.30 -7.18 2.02
C SER A 146 5.64 -7.72 0.64
N PHE A 147 4.61 -8.17 -0.08
CA PHE A 147 4.73 -8.36 -1.53
C PHE A 147 4.85 -6.98 -2.20
N GLY A 148 5.61 -6.89 -3.28
CA GLY A 148 5.80 -5.63 -3.98
C GLY A 148 4.50 -5.06 -4.57
N GLY A 149 4.40 -3.73 -4.59
CA GLY A 149 3.27 -3.02 -5.18
C GLY A 149 3.32 -2.90 -6.69
N LEU A 150 2.20 -2.48 -7.26
CA LEU A 150 2.07 -2.13 -8.67
C LEU A 150 1.26 -0.85 -8.83
N THR A 151 1.68 -0.01 -9.77
CA THR A 151 0.90 1.14 -10.23
C THR A 151 0.32 0.84 -11.61
N CYS A 152 -0.99 1.00 -11.76
CA CYS A 152 -1.65 1.01 -13.05
C CYS A 152 -1.70 2.44 -13.57
N HIS A 153 -1.12 2.68 -14.74
CA HIS A 153 -1.14 3.98 -15.40
C HIS A 153 -2.23 3.99 -16.48
N LEU A 154 -3.09 5.01 -16.46
CA LEU A 154 -4.16 5.17 -17.44
C LEU A 154 -3.61 5.90 -18.66
N LEU A 155 -3.16 5.13 -19.65
CA LEU A 155 -2.44 5.63 -20.82
C LEU A 155 -3.25 5.38 -22.10
N PRO A 156 -3.46 6.39 -22.96
CA PRO A 156 -4.00 6.17 -24.30
C PRO A 156 -3.09 5.28 -25.16
N GLU A 157 -1.77 5.45 -25.03
CA GLU A 157 -0.75 4.65 -25.71
C GLU A 157 0.40 4.32 -24.75
N LEU A 158 1.01 3.14 -24.91
CA LEU A 158 2.13 2.71 -24.08
C LEU A 158 3.46 3.29 -24.58
N ASP A 159 3.69 4.57 -24.30
CA ASP A 159 4.95 5.26 -24.59
C ASP A 159 5.34 6.25 -23.47
N ARG A 160 6.52 6.85 -23.59
CA ARG A 160 7.06 7.74 -22.55
C ARG A 160 6.30 9.07 -22.51
N ASP A 161 5.77 9.54 -23.62
CA ASP A 161 5.13 10.85 -23.71
C ASP A 161 3.80 10.82 -22.98
N HIS A 162 2.99 9.81 -23.28
CA HIS A 162 1.76 9.53 -22.58
C HIS A 162 2.02 9.18 -21.11
N PHE A 163 3.04 8.38 -20.80
CA PHE A 163 3.40 8.08 -19.41
C PHE A 163 3.72 9.33 -18.59
N PHE A 164 4.67 10.16 -19.02
CA PHE A 164 5.06 11.37 -18.28
C PHE A 164 3.90 12.36 -18.19
N SER A 165 3.11 12.48 -19.24
CA SER A 165 1.94 13.35 -19.25
C SER A 165 0.85 12.88 -18.28
N ALA A 166 0.53 11.58 -18.25
CA ALA A 166 -0.47 10.99 -17.37
C ALA A 166 0.00 10.99 -15.91
N PHE A 167 1.28 10.70 -15.67
CA PHE A 167 1.88 10.70 -14.34
C PHE A 167 1.78 12.07 -13.67
N ARG A 168 2.13 13.14 -14.38
CA ARG A 168 1.99 14.54 -13.90
C ARG A 168 0.55 14.92 -13.58
N ARG A 169 -0.43 14.30 -14.25
CA ARG A 169 -1.85 14.48 -13.98
C ARG A 169 -2.42 13.49 -12.96
N ARG A 170 -1.58 12.64 -12.35
CA ARG A 170 -2.01 11.59 -11.40
C ARG A 170 -3.05 10.63 -11.97
N GLN A 171 -3.00 10.38 -13.29
CA GLN A 171 -3.90 9.46 -13.99
C GLN A 171 -3.42 8.02 -13.80
N HIS A 172 -3.50 7.54 -12.57
CA HIS A 172 -3.05 6.21 -12.16
C HIS A 172 -3.71 5.79 -10.85
N TYR A 173 -3.64 4.50 -10.57
CA TYR A 173 -3.98 3.96 -9.25
C TYR A 173 -2.96 2.91 -8.80
N ALA A 174 -2.83 2.75 -7.49
CA ALA A 174 -1.88 1.83 -6.87
C ALA A 174 -2.59 0.58 -6.34
N THR A 175 -1.85 -0.51 -6.28
CA THR A 175 -2.28 -1.77 -5.69
C THR A 175 -1.15 -2.36 -4.84
N THR A 176 -1.51 -3.19 -3.86
CA THR A 176 -0.56 -3.98 -3.07
C THR A 176 0.00 -5.20 -3.84
N GLY A 177 -0.04 -5.13 -5.18
CA GLY A 177 0.45 -6.16 -6.10
C GLY A 177 -0.65 -6.96 -6.80
N ALA A 178 -1.91 -6.87 -6.35
CA ALA A 178 -3.05 -7.47 -7.05
C ALA A 178 -3.36 -6.69 -8.34
N ARG A 179 -3.53 -7.40 -9.46
CA ARG A 179 -3.85 -6.80 -10.77
C ARG A 179 -5.36 -6.64 -10.92
N ILE A 180 -5.93 -5.69 -10.19
CA ILE A 180 -7.35 -5.33 -10.29
C ILE A 180 -7.57 -4.32 -11.42
N PHE A 181 -8.77 -4.32 -11.98
CA PHE A 181 -9.26 -3.21 -12.81
C PHE A 181 -10.01 -2.22 -11.92
N MET A 182 -9.72 -0.93 -12.10
CA MET A 182 -10.45 0.14 -11.43
C MET A 182 -10.62 1.31 -12.39
N ASP A 183 -11.86 1.76 -12.56
CA ASP A 183 -12.22 2.99 -13.25
C ASP A 183 -12.98 3.90 -12.28
N VAL A 184 -12.51 5.14 -12.17
CA VAL A 184 -13.06 6.14 -11.25
C VAL A 184 -13.19 7.46 -11.99
N THR A 185 -14.42 7.94 -12.09
CA THR A 185 -14.74 9.24 -12.68
C THR A 185 -15.59 10.06 -11.73
N ALA A 186 -15.43 11.38 -11.80
CA ALA A 186 -16.26 12.33 -11.08
C ALA A 186 -17.10 13.12 -12.07
N GLN A 187 -18.41 13.18 -11.86
CA GLN A 187 -19.30 14.05 -12.63
C GLN A 187 -19.67 15.28 -11.78
N ILE A 188 -19.47 16.45 -12.37
CA ILE A 188 -19.85 17.75 -11.81
C ILE A 188 -20.65 18.46 -12.90
N ASP A 189 -21.90 18.80 -12.59
CA ASP A 189 -22.87 19.26 -13.58
C ASP A 189 -22.96 18.29 -14.78
N GLU A 190 -22.67 18.77 -15.99
CA GLU A 190 -22.64 17.98 -17.23
C GLU A 190 -21.24 17.48 -17.61
N THR A 191 -20.21 17.79 -16.82
CA THR A 191 -18.81 17.46 -17.13
C THR A 191 -18.33 16.24 -16.36
N VAL A 192 -17.70 15.30 -17.07
CA VAL A 192 -17.05 14.12 -16.48
C VAL A 192 -15.55 14.34 -16.43
N HIS A 193 -14.97 14.09 -15.26
CA HIS A 193 -13.56 14.23 -14.95
C HIS A 193 -12.94 12.87 -14.61
N GLN A 194 -11.70 12.70 -15.03
CA GLN A 194 -10.93 11.48 -14.79
C GLN A 194 -10.20 11.54 -13.44
N ILE A 195 -9.86 10.38 -12.89
CA ILE A 195 -8.98 10.27 -11.72
C ILE A 195 -7.71 11.13 -11.88
N GLY A 196 -7.35 11.85 -10.82
CA GLY A 196 -6.14 12.68 -10.73
C GLY A 196 -6.30 14.15 -11.17
N GLU A 197 -7.42 14.49 -11.84
CA GLU A 197 -7.74 15.87 -12.19
C GLU A 197 -7.92 16.75 -10.94
N ILE A 198 -7.43 17.99 -11.02
CA ILE A 198 -7.61 19.02 -9.99
C ILE A 198 -8.68 19.98 -10.50
N ILE A 199 -9.83 19.98 -9.83
CA ILE A 199 -11.02 20.71 -10.27
C ILE A 199 -11.31 21.84 -9.27
N GLN A 200 -11.69 23.00 -9.80
CA GLN A 200 -12.29 24.07 -9.01
C GLN A 200 -13.72 24.25 -9.52
N THR A 201 -14.70 24.14 -8.62
CA THR A 201 -16.13 24.25 -8.96
C THR A 201 -16.87 25.05 -7.90
N THR A 202 -18.02 25.62 -8.28
CA THR A 202 -19.01 26.21 -7.37
C THR A 202 -20.17 25.27 -7.09
N SER A 203 -20.22 24.09 -7.73
CA SER A 203 -21.20 23.06 -7.42
C SER A 203 -21.02 22.59 -5.98
N ASP A 204 -22.13 22.34 -5.30
CA ASP A 204 -22.20 21.76 -3.97
C ASP A 204 -22.36 20.22 -4.00
N HIS A 205 -22.43 19.62 -5.20
CA HIS A 205 -22.57 18.17 -5.39
C HIS A 205 -21.57 17.64 -6.43
N VAL A 206 -21.03 16.45 -6.15
CA VAL A 206 -20.20 15.64 -7.07
C VAL A 206 -20.77 14.22 -7.08
N THR A 207 -20.95 13.64 -8.25
CA THR A 207 -21.28 12.21 -8.39
C THR A 207 -20.01 11.43 -8.68
N LEU A 208 -19.62 10.52 -7.79
CA LEU A 208 -18.49 9.63 -8.03
C LEU A 208 -18.99 8.32 -8.65
N ASN A 209 -18.48 7.97 -9.84
CA ASN A 209 -18.73 6.70 -10.48
C ASN A 209 -17.50 5.81 -10.29
N VAL A 210 -17.71 4.60 -9.77
CA VAL A 210 -16.64 3.67 -9.41
C VAL A 210 -16.97 2.29 -9.97
N GLU A 211 -16.12 1.76 -10.84
CA GLU A 211 -16.13 0.38 -11.29
C GLU A 211 -14.86 -0.33 -10.82
N VAL A 212 -15.00 -1.44 -10.11
CA VAL A 212 -13.86 -2.24 -9.61
C VAL A 212 -14.08 -3.70 -9.93
N ILE A 213 -13.11 -4.33 -10.59
CA ILE A 213 -13.08 -5.76 -10.83
C ILE A 213 -11.84 -6.33 -10.11
N GLY A 214 -12.10 -7.00 -8.99
CA GLY A 214 -11.07 -7.63 -8.17
C GLY A 214 -10.52 -8.92 -8.79
N THR A 215 -9.34 -9.35 -8.32
CA THR A 215 -8.80 -10.70 -8.60
C THR A 215 -9.40 -11.78 -7.69
N ALA A 216 -10.25 -11.37 -6.75
CA ALA A 216 -11.04 -12.16 -5.82
C ALA A 216 -12.29 -11.33 -5.45
N PRO A 217 -13.32 -11.92 -4.81
CA PRO A 217 -14.49 -11.17 -4.38
C PRO A 217 -14.12 -9.98 -3.49
N LEU A 218 -14.80 -8.85 -3.71
CA LEU A 218 -14.54 -7.61 -3.00
C LEU A 218 -15.15 -7.67 -1.60
N GLU A 219 -14.32 -7.40 -0.59
CA GLU A 219 -14.81 -7.28 0.79
C GLU A 219 -15.55 -5.96 0.99
N ARG A 220 -14.96 -4.85 0.57
CA ARG A 220 -15.57 -3.52 0.68
C ARG A 220 -14.82 -2.51 -0.18
N ILE A 221 -15.46 -1.37 -0.40
CA ILE A 221 -14.87 -0.15 -0.94
C ILE A 221 -15.08 0.94 0.10
N ASP A 222 -14.00 1.53 0.59
CA ASP A 222 -14.03 2.66 1.51
C ASP A 222 -13.77 3.94 0.71
N VAL A 223 -14.67 4.92 0.82
CA VAL A 223 -14.56 6.25 0.18
C VAL A 223 -14.12 7.25 1.23
N PHE A 224 -13.06 8.00 0.92
CA PHE A 224 -12.44 8.95 1.84
C PHE A 224 -12.60 10.39 1.35
N ASP A 225 -12.87 11.31 2.28
CA ASP A 225 -12.59 12.74 2.15
C ASP A 225 -11.36 13.07 3.01
N GLY A 226 -10.22 13.27 2.35
CA GLY A 226 -8.93 13.40 3.03
C GLY A 226 -8.63 12.15 3.88
N LYS A 227 -8.75 12.28 5.21
CA LYS A 227 -8.46 11.20 6.18
C LYS A 227 -9.72 10.49 6.66
N ASP A 228 -10.89 11.06 6.40
CA ASP A 228 -12.14 10.61 6.99
C ASP A 228 -12.89 9.71 6.00
N ILE A 229 -13.31 8.53 6.46
CA ILE A 229 -14.19 7.66 5.68
C ILE A 229 -15.59 8.29 5.68
N ILE A 230 -16.09 8.61 4.50
CA ILE A 230 -17.44 9.15 4.32
C ILE A 230 -18.46 8.06 3.97
N GLU A 231 -18.01 6.97 3.35
CA GLU A 231 -18.87 5.85 2.98
C GLU A 231 -18.08 4.54 2.92
N THR A 232 -18.71 3.44 3.35
CA THR A 232 -18.20 2.09 3.10
C THR A 232 -19.26 1.28 2.36
N ILE A 233 -18.93 0.86 1.14
CA ILE A 233 -19.80 0.04 0.28
C ILE A 233 -19.38 -1.42 0.41
N ARG A 234 -20.35 -2.33 0.62
CA ARG A 234 -20.13 -3.78 0.67
C ARG A 234 -21.02 -4.46 -0.38
N PRO A 235 -20.47 -5.25 -1.30
CA PRO A 235 -21.25 -5.91 -2.35
C PRO A 235 -21.91 -7.22 -1.86
N TRP A 236 -22.21 -7.32 -0.57
CA TRP A 236 -22.76 -8.50 0.08
C TRP A 236 -23.45 -8.12 1.38
N ASP A 237 -24.42 -8.94 1.79
CA ASP A 237 -25.17 -8.80 3.05
C ASP A 237 -24.80 -9.93 4.01
N LEU A 238 -24.59 -9.63 5.29
CA LEU A 238 -24.31 -10.65 6.29
C LEU A 238 -25.60 -11.38 6.71
N SER A 239 -25.51 -12.69 6.93
CA SER A 239 -26.54 -13.45 7.63
C SER A 239 -26.46 -13.23 9.15
N ASN A 240 -27.48 -13.66 9.90
CA ASN A 240 -27.48 -13.58 11.37
C ASN A 240 -26.46 -14.52 12.07
N GLN A 241 -25.77 -15.40 11.32
CA GLN A 241 -24.77 -16.32 11.85
C GLN A 241 -23.37 -15.98 11.33
N ILE A 242 -22.38 -16.07 12.22
CA ILE A 242 -20.96 -15.92 11.85
C ILE A 242 -20.48 -17.23 11.26
N GLU A 243 -20.59 -17.35 9.94
CA GLU A 243 -20.07 -18.50 9.21
C GLU A 243 -18.58 -18.36 8.89
N ARG A 244 -18.08 -17.12 8.92
CA ARG A 244 -16.67 -16.80 8.67
C ARG A 244 -16.21 -15.63 9.53
N LEU A 245 -15.06 -15.82 10.16
CA LEU A 245 -14.38 -14.86 11.00
C LEU A 245 -13.01 -14.54 10.40
N ARG A 246 -12.70 -13.27 10.16
CA ARG A 246 -11.35 -12.81 9.83
C ARG A 246 -10.65 -12.26 11.06
N ILE A 247 -9.44 -12.75 11.33
CA ILE A 247 -8.53 -12.19 12.33
C ILE A 247 -7.36 -11.53 11.60
N THR A 248 -7.19 -10.22 11.79
CA THR A 248 -6.19 -9.42 11.09
C THR A 248 -5.17 -8.85 12.06
N CYS A 249 -3.89 -9.02 11.76
CA CYS A 249 -2.77 -8.35 12.40
C CYS A 249 -2.29 -7.23 11.48
N ALA A 250 -2.14 -6.00 11.99
CA ALA A 250 -1.72 -4.85 11.19
C ALA A 250 -0.74 -3.94 11.93
N GLY A 251 -0.07 -3.06 11.19
CA GLY A 251 0.67 -1.94 11.76
C GLY A 251 2.18 -2.07 11.74
N GLN A 252 2.83 -1.08 12.37
CA GLN A 252 4.28 -0.96 12.49
C GLN A 252 4.70 -0.28 13.80
N HIS A 253 5.94 -0.46 14.26
CA HIS A 253 6.40 0.21 15.48
C HIS A 253 6.67 1.71 15.28
N TYR A 254 7.26 2.11 14.15
CA TYR A 254 7.60 3.51 13.82
C TYR A 254 7.89 3.64 12.31
N ARG A 255 8.16 4.86 11.82
CA ARG A 255 8.33 5.15 10.36
C ARG A 255 9.64 4.65 9.73
N GLY A 256 10.65 4.28 10.53
CA GLY A 256 12.02 4.01 10.08
C GLY A 256 12.31 2.54 9.78
N ARG A 257 13.55 2.21 9.43
CA ARG A 257 13.92 0.86 8.95
C ARG A 257 13.53 -0.31 9.87
N GLY A 258 13.59 -0.16 11.19
CA GLY A 258 13.23 -1.23 12.14
C GLY A 258 11.75 -1.26 12.55
N ARG A 259 10.85 -0.84 11.65
CA ARG A 259 9.40 -0.75 11.84
C ARG A 259 8.65 -2.08 12.05
N LEU A 260 9.31 -3.21 11.81
CA LEU A 260 8.72 -4.55 11.77
C LEU A 260 8.05 -4.93 13.10
N VAL A 261 6.81 -5.37 13.06
CA VAL A 261 6.11 -5.98 14.19
C VAL A 261 6.07 -7.48 14.01
N LYS A 262 6.47 -8.22 15.05
CA LYS A 262 6.34 -9.69 15.10
C LYS A 262 5.06 -10.04 15.84
N TRP A 263 4.29 -10.94 15.25
CA TRP A 263 3.06 -11.47 15.81
C TRP A 263 3.22 -12.96 16.06
N GLU A 264 2.98 -13.38 17.29
CA GLU A 264 2.75 -14.76 17.70
C GLU A 264 1.30 -14.81 18.15
N VAL A 265 0.45 -15.59 17.49
CA VAL A 265 -0.99 -15.57 17.72
C VAL A 265 -1.51 -16.98 17.97
N ALA A 266 -2.35 -17.11 19.00
CA ALA A 266 -3.20 -18.26 19.24
C ALA A 266 -4.66 -17.79 19.32
N ALA A 267 -5.54 -18.45 18.57
CA ALA A 267 -6.98 -18.20 18.56
C ALA A 267 -7.71 -19.49 18.93
N ARG A 268 -8.58 -19.42 19.95
CA ARG A 268 -9.33 -20.56 20.47
C ARG A 268 -10.80 -20.23 20.66
N LEU A 269 -11.68 -21.13 20.26
CA LEU A 269 -13.12 -21.08 20.54
C LEU A 269 -13.43 -21.90 21.80
N ASP A 270 -14.42 -21.50 22.62
CA ASP A 270 -14.98 -22.39 23.65
C ASP A 270 -16.12 -23.30 23.15
N ALA A 271 -16.73 -22.94 22.03
CA ALA A 271 -17.80 -23.69 21.37
C ALA A 271 -17.70 -23.55 19.83
N GLY A 272 -18.36 -24.47 19.13
CA GLY A 272 -18.25 -24.58 17.67
C GLY A 272 -16.95 -25.24 17.20
N GLN A 273 -16.71 -25.23 15.89
CA GLN A 273 -15.56 -25.84 15.25
C GLN A 273 -15.02 -24.98 14.09
N ILE A 274 -13.71 -25.02 13.89
CA ILE A 274 -12.99 -24.46 12.74
C ILE A 274 -12.91 -25.54 11.67
N ASN A 275 -13.73 -25.42 10.64
CA ASN A 275 -13.79 -26.39 9.55
C ASN A 275 -12.66 -26.20 8.52
N LYS A 276 -12.26 -24.95 8.31
CA LYS A 276 -11.26 -24.55 7.31
C LYS A 276 -10.67 -23.19 7.69
N TYR A 277 -9.45 -22.94 7.24
CA TYR A 277 -8.89 -21.59 7.22
C TYR A 277 -8.29 -21.21 5.86
N LYS A 278 -8.12 -19.91 5.61
CA LYS A 278 -7.40 -19.34 4.47
C LYS A 278 -6.57 -18.15 4.94
N THR A 279 -5.45 -17.91 4.28
CA THR A 279 -4.49 -16.86 4.67
C THR A 279 -4.50 -15.69 3.69
N ILE A 280 -4.15 -14.52 4.21
CA ILE A 280 -3.95 -13.28 3.45
C ILE A 280 -2.59 -12.72 3.82
N ASN A 281 -1.76 -12.46 2.80
CA ASN A 281 -0.40 -11.96 2.94
C ASN A 281 0.55 -12.90 3.72
N PHE A 282 0.35 -14.22 3.62
CA PHE A 282 1.27 -15.24 4.15
C PHE A 282 2.15 -15.81 3.04
N TRP A 283 3.24 -15.12 2.73
CA TRP A 283 4.11 -15.44 1.59
C TRP A 283 5.19 -16.47 1.90
N ASN A 284 5.52 -16.69 3.17
CA ASN A 284 6.53 -17.67 3.57
C ASN A 284 5.88 -19.05 3.73
N PRO A 285 6.20 -20.03 2.86
CA PRO A 285 5.59 -21.36 2.93
C PRO A 285 5.94 -22.12 4.22
N ASN A 286 7.03 -21.76 4.89
CA ASN A 286 7.46 -22.38 6.15
C ASN A 286 6.81 -21.76 7.39
N ARG A 287 6.02 -20.68 7.23
CA ARG A 287 5.35 -19.97 8.33
C ARG A 287 3.85 -19.84 8.09
N GLN A 288 3.23 -20.91 7.61
CA GLN A 288 1.78 -20.98 7.47
C GLN A 288 1.12 -21.24 8.84
N PRO A 289 -0.11 -20.75 9.08
CA PRO A 289 -0.90 -21.10 10.26
C PRO A 289 -1.06 -22.60 10.43
N LYS A 290 -1.24 -23.04 11.67
CA LYS A 290 -1.37 -24.45 12.04
C LYS A 290 -2.62 -24.62 12.88
N LEU A 291 -3.51 -25.50 12.41
CA LEU A 291 -4.63 -25.97 13.21
C LEU A 291 -4.08 -26.89 14.32
N ILE A 292 -4.36 -26.56 15.58
CA ILE A 292 -3.92 -27.31 16.76
C ILE A 292 -5.00 -28.30 17.18
N SER A 293 -6.27 -27.91 17.07
CA SER A 293 -7.45 -28.74 17.29
C SER A 293 -8.63 -28.21 16.47
N GLU A 294 -9.79 -28.88 16.54
CA GLU A 294 -11.02 -28.40 15.90
C GLU A 294 -11.48 -27.03 16.42
N THR A 295 -10.96 -26.54 17.55
CA THR A 295 -11.34 -25.25 18.15
C THR A 295 -10.18 -24.29 18.26
N GLU A 296 -8.98 -24.64 17.79
CA GLU A 296 -7.76 -23.86 18.05
C GLU A 296 -6.83 -23.81 16.84
N ILE A 297 -6.34 -22.61 16.54
CA ILE A 297 -5.36 -22.35 15.48
C ILE A 297 -4.30 -21.37 15.98
N SER A 298 -3.05 -21.57 15.56
CA SER A 298 -1.94 -20.66 15.88
C SER A 298 -1.10 -20.33 14.66
N TRP A 299 -0.46 -19.15 14.69
CA TRP A 299 0.42 -18.71 13.62
C TRP A 299 1.44 -17.68 14.09
N GLU A 300 2.46 -17.51 13.26
CA GLU A 300 3.41 -16.41 13.37
C GLU A 300 3.36 -15.57 12.09
N THR A 301 3.41 -14.26 12.22
CA THR A 301 3.45 -13.35 11.07
C THR A 301 4.22 -12.06 11.38
N VAL A 302 4.53 -11.30 10.34
CA VAL A 302 5.20 -10.01 10.47
C VAL A 302 4.43 -8.94 9.70
N THR A 303 4.34 -7.74 10.27
CA THR A 303 3.75 -6.57 9.60
C THR A 303 4.76 -5.43 9.54
N THR A 304 4.65 -4.63 8.49
CA THR A 304 5.49 -3.45 8.22
C THR A 304 4.58 -2.30 7.74
N GLY A 305 3.56 -1.99 8.55
CA GLY A 305 2.55 -0.98 8.26
C GLY A 305 1.36 -1.53 7.48
N GLY A 306 1.58 -2.57 6.65
CA GLY A 306 0.52 -3.38 6.08
C GLY A 306 -0.11 -4.37 7.07
N ALA A 307 -0.90 -5.30 6.55
CA ALA A 307 -1.62 -6.29 7.35
C ALA A 307 -1.46 -7.72 6.81
N SER A 308 -1.66 -8.70 7.68
CA SER A 308 -1.86 -10.10 7.34
C SER A 308 -3.06 -10.65 8.11
N ALA A 309 -3.74 -11.63 7.54
CA ALA A 309 -4.97 -12.13 8.14
C ALA A 309 -5.15 -13.64 7.95
N VAL A 310 -5.93 -14.21 8.86
CA VAL A 310 -6.43 -15.58 8.80
C VAL A 310 -7.95 -15.52 8.81
N ASP A 311 -8.55 -16.06 7.75
CA ASP A 311 -9.98 -16.33 7.66
C ASP A 311 -10.27 -17.71 8.23
N LEU A 312 -11.23 -17.83 9.14
CA LEU A 312 -11.71 -19.07 9.75
C LEU A 312 -13.16 -19.31 9.32
N TRP A 313 -13.45 -20.48 8.79
CA TRP A 313 -14.82 -20.93 8.52
C TRP A 313 -15.30 -21.72 9.73
N LEU A 314 -16.37 -21.23 10.34
CA LEU A 314 -16.87 -21.70 11.62
C LEU A 314 -18.18 -22.46 11.46
N ASP A 315 -18.38 -23.48 12.30
CA ASP A 315 -19.66 -24.15 12.47
C ASP A 315 -20.03 -24.19 13.95
N GLY A 316 -21.27 -23.85 14.29
CA GLY A 316 -21.75 -23.83 15.66
C GLY A 316 -21.14 -22.77 16.59
N PHE A 317 -20.60 -21.65 16.09
CA PHE A 317 -20.11 -20.51 16.88
C PHE A 317 -21.08 -19.33 16.82
N SER A 318 -21.77 -19.00 17.92
CA SER A 318 -22.86 -18.01 17.92
C SER A 318 -23.17 -17.42 19.30
N GLY A 319 -24.01 -16.38 19.34
CA GLY A 319 -24.57 -15.88 20.60
C GLY A 319 -23.49 -15.44 21.61
N SER A 320 -23.42 -16.12 22.76
CA SER A 320 -22.47 -15.82 23.84
C SER A 320 -21.22 -16.69 23.83
N ASP A 321 -21.02 -17.51 22.80
CA ASP A 321 -19.79 -18.29 22.61
C ASP A 321 -18.59 -17.34 22.51
N LYS A 322 -17.41 -17.78 22.96
CA LYS A 322 -16.23 -16.93 23.13
C LYS A 322 -15.08 -17.32 22.23
N LEU A 323 -14.52 -16.30 21.61
CA LEU A 323 -13.21 -16.33 20.96
C LEU A 323 -12.16 -15.79 21.94
N PHE A 324 -11.19 -16.63 22.29
CA PHE A 324 -10.00 -16.26 23.06
C PHE A 324 -8.85 -16.02 22.09
N ILE A 325 -8.23 -14.85 22.20
CA ILE A 325 -7.08 -14.46 21.38
C ILE A 325 -5.93 -14.11 22.30
N GLU A 326 -4.82 -14.79 22.10
CA GLU A 326 -3.56 -14.51 22.80
C GLU A 326 -2.50 -14.13 21.78
N THR A 327 -1.86 -12.99 22.00
CA THR A 327 -0.71 -12.58 21.22
C THR A 327 0.41 -12.02 22.08
N ASN A 328 1.61 -11.97 21.52
CA ASN A 328 2.74 -11.24 22.11
C ASN A 328 2.56 -9.71 22.11
N GLN A 329 1.49 -9.17 21.51
CA GLN A 329 1.12 -7.74 21.52
C GLN A 329 -0.09 -7.43 22.43
N GLY A 330 -0.73 -8.45 22.99
CA GLY A 330 -1.94 -8.31 23.80
C GLY A 330 -2.87 -9.50 23.69
N SER A 331 -3.81 -9.63 24.62
CA SER A 331 -4.85 -10.65 24.61
C SER A 331 -6.24 -10.02 24.66
N MET A 332 -7.23 -10.78 24.19
CA MET A 332 -8.61 -10.36 24.13
C MET A 332 -9.54 -11.58 24.21
N THR A 333 -10.74 -11.36 24.75
CA THR A 333 -11.85 -12.32 24.67
C THR A 333 -13.04 -11.59 24.05
N LEU A 334 -13.64 -12.17 23.02
CA LEU A 334 -14.80 -11.62 22.32
C LEU A 334 -15.95 -12.62 22.35
N ASP A 335 -17.13 -12.13 22.69
CA ASP A 335 -18.36 -12.89 22.52
C ASP A 335 -18.77 -12.85 21.03
N ALA A 336 -19.26 -13.96 20.49
CA ALA A 336 -19.63 -14.10 19.08
C ALA A 336 -20.60 -13.00 18.63
N ASN A 337 -21.60 -12.67 19.44
CA ASN A 337 -22.58 -11.61 19.15
C ASN A 337 -22.00 -10.18 19.12
N LYS A 338 -20.73 -9.97 19.47
CA LYS A 338 -20.04 -8.68 19.37
C LYS A 338 -19.21 -8.55 18.09
N ILE A 339 -19.00 -9.63 17.34
CA ILE A 339 -18.20 -9.60 16.12
C ILE A 339 -19.14 -9.33 14.94
N GLU A 340 -19.22 -8.06 14.56
CA GLU A 340 -20.09 -7.58 13.48
C GLU A 340 -19.32 -7.30 12.19
N VAL A 341 -20.03 -6.84 11.16
CA VAL A 341 -19.48 -6.45 9.85
C VAL A 341 -18.53 -5.25 9.95
N ALA A 342 -18.82 -4.31 10.85
CA ALA A 342 -17.94 -3.18 11.13
C ALA A 342 -16.62 -3.63 11.80
N GLY A 343 -16.63 -4.82 12.40
CA GLY A 343 -15.53 -5.41 13.12
C GLY A 343 -15.33 -4.87 14.53
N VAL A 344 -14.49 -5.57 15.28
CA VAL A 344 -13.96 -5.13 16.57
C VAL A 344 -12.45 -5.00 16.43
N THR A 345 -11.89 -3.90 16.91
CA THR A 345 -10.45 -3.62 16.85
C THR A 345 -9.88 -3.42 18.24
N GLN A 346 -8.73 -4.06 18.49
CA GLN A 346 -7.88 -3.83 19.66
C GLN A 346 -6.64 -3.07 19.22
N GLU A 347 -6.43 -1.89 19.78
CA GLU A 347 -5.17 -1.16 19.64
C GLU A 347 -4.10 -1.77 20.56
N CYS A 348 -2.93 -2.06 20.00
CA CYS A 348 -1.77 -2.63 20.67
C CYS A 348 -0.58 -1.64 20.76
N GLY A 349 -0.81 -0.37 20.42
CA GLY A 349 0.19 0.71 20.50
C GLY A 349 0.97 0.92 19.20
N GLY A 350 2.19 1.47 19.31
CA GLY A 350 3.02 1.80 18.14
C GLY A 350 2.33 2.71 17.13
N MET A 351 2.58 2.48 15.84
CA MET A 351 1.86 3.13 14.73
C MET A 351 0.90 2.13 14.10
N ASP A 352 -0.38 2.25 14.47
CA ASP A 352 -1.47 1.40 13.95
C ASP A 352 -1.25 -0.09 14.22
N ILE A 353 -0.53 -0.45 15.30
CA ILE A 353 -0.41 -1.86 15.69
C ILE A 353 -1.75 -2.28 16.28
N ARG A 354 -2.47 -3.14 15.58
CA ARG A 354 -3.83 -3.52 15.97
C ARG A 354 -4.19 -4.94 15.57
N LEU A 355 -5.12 -5.50 16.33
CA LEU A 355 -5.84 -6.73 16.00
C LEU A 355 -7.27 -6.38 15.60
N SER A 356 -7.75 -6.90 14.48
CA SER A 356 -9.13 -6.67 14.03
C SER A 356 -9.85 -7.97 13.74
N PHE A 357 -11.11 -8.03 14.16
CA PHE A 357 -12.00 -9.19 14.08
C PHE A 357 -13.23 -8.81 13.29
N ILE A 358 -13.44 -9.43 12.13
CA ILE A 358 -14.55 -9.07 11.23
C ILE A 358 -15.36 -10.32 10.91
N ALA A 359 -16.67 -10.24 11.09
CA ALA A 359 -17.59 -11.26 10.57
C ALA A 359 -17.85 -11.01 9.09
N SER A 360 -17.85 -12.08 8.30
CA SER A 360 -17.99 -12.02 6.85
C SER A 360 -18.84 -13.18 6.33
N VAL A 361 -19.34 -13.07 5.09
CA VAL A 361 -20.11 -14.15 4.47
C VAL A 361 -19.20 -15.30 4.02
N LYS A 362 -19.73 -16.52 4.10
CA LYS A 362 -19.03 -17.77 3.76
C LYS A 362 -18.46 -17.80 2.34
N THR A 363 -19.18 -17.21 1.39
CA THR A 363 -18.94 -17.32 -0.07
C THR A 363 -17.88 -16.38 -0.62
N LEU A 364 -17.45 -15.35 0.13
CA LEU A 364 -16.51 -14.32 -0.33
C LEU A 364 -15.12 -14.83 -0.76
N LEU A 365 -14.79 -16.10 -0.58
CA LEU A 365 -13.52 -16.70 -1.06
C LEU A 365 -13.69 -18.17 -1.52
N GLU A 366 -14.89 -18.60 -1.89
CA GLU A 366 -15.15 -19.98 -2.37
C GLU A 366 -14.64 -20.28 -3.79
N TYR A 367 -13.95 -19.34 -4.44
CA TYR A 367 -13.32 -19.50 -5.74
C TYR A 367 -11.79 -19.42 -5.67
#